data_AF-A0A356AQD1-F1
#
_entry.id   AF-A0A356AQD1-F1
#
_cell.length_a   1.000
_cell.length_b   1.000
_cell.length_c   1.000
_cell.angle_alpha   90.00
_cell.angle_beta   90.00
_cell.angle_gamma   90.00
#
_symmetry.space_group_name_H-M   'P 1'
#
loop_
_entity.id
_entity.type
_entity.pdbx_description
1 polymer ?
#
loop_
_entity_poly.entity_id
_entity_poly.type
_entity_poly.pdbx_seq_one_letter_code
_entity_poly.pdbx_strand_id
1 'polypeptide(L)' 'MFVKKLPDGLLGSNTYIIHDKKECIVVDPGTPSRIIMDATDQLGLKI' A
#
# COMPACT_ATOMS: atom_id res chain seq x y z
N MET A 1 9.39 -11.14 -1.41
CA MET A 1 8.97 -10.12 -0.43
C MET A 1 9.50 -8.75 -0.85
N PHE A 2 8.59 -7.87 -1.25
CA PHE A 2 8.89 -6.49 -1.66
C PHE A 2 8.14 -5.50 -0.77
N VAL A 3 8.71 -4.32 -0.58
CA VAL A 3 8.13 -3.25 0.25
C VAL A 3 8.00 -1.98 -0.60
N LYS A 4 6.79 -1.44 -0.68
CA LYS A 4 6.50 -0.16 -1.32
C LYS A 4 6.01 0.82 -0.25
N LYS A 5 6.74 1.92 -0.04
CA LYS A 5 6.23 3.06 0.73
C LYS A 5 5.30 3.88 -0.18
N LEU A 6 4.11 4.21 0.32
CA LEU A 6 3.17 5.12 -0.34
C LEU A 6 3.44 6.58 0.05
N PRO A 7 2.93 7.56 -0.72
CA PRO A 7 3.00 8.96 -0.35
C PRO A 7 2.41 9.21 1.04
N ASP A 8 2.99 10.17 1.74
CA ASP A 8 2.60 10.48 3.12
C ASP A 8 1.12 10.86 3.20
N GLY A 9 0.43 10.30 4.21
CA GLY A 9 -0.97 10.56 4.50
C GLY A 9 -1.21 11.93 5.14
N LEU A 10 -2.46 12.20 5.52
CA LEU A 10 -2.96 13.53 5.92
C LEU A 10 -2.19 14.21 7.08
N LEU A 11 -1.34 13.49 7.81
CA LEU A 11 -0.55 14.02 8.93
C LEU A 11 0.93 13.59 8.86
N GLY A 12 1.44 13.31 7.66
CA GLY A 12 2.78 12.71 7.52
C GLY A 12 2.83 11.24 7.91
N SER A 13 1.67 10.58 8.00
CA SER A 13 1.56 9.16 8.29
C SER A 13 2.16 8.34 7.14
N ASN A 14 3.00 7.37 7.49
CA ASN A 14 3.60 6.48 6.50
C ASN A 14 2.65 5.32 6.25
N THR A 15 2.45 4.94 4.98
CA THR A 15 1.76 3.70 4.64
C THR A 15 2.67 2.81 3.81
N TYR A 16 2.71 1.53 4.15
CA TYR A 16 3.51 0.54 3.46
C TYR A 16 2.64 -0.57 2.89
N ILE A 17 2.96 -0.99 1.68
CA ILE A 17 2.46 -2.24 1.09
C ILE A 17 3.60 -3.24 1.14
N ILE A 18 3.39 -4.35 1.84
CA ILE A 18 4.29 -5.50 1.82
C ILE A 18 3.61 -6.59 1.00
N HIS A 19 4.31 -7.13 0.00
CA HIS A 19 3.71 -8.13 -0.87
C HIS A 19 4.66 -9.28 -1.24
N ASP A 20 4.05 -10.43 -1.51
CA ASP A 20 4.71 -11.60 -2.08
C ASP A 20 3.76 -12.35 -3.02
N LYS A 21 4.26 -12.72 -4.20
CA LYS A 21 3.50 -13.39 -5.27
C LYS A 21 2.19 -12.66 -5.64
N LYS A 22 1.06 -13.04 -5.02
CA LYS A 22 -0.29 -12.51 -5.29
C LYS A 22 -0.99 -11.96 -4.04
N GLU A 23 -0.30 -11.94 -2.91
CA GLU A 23 -0.85 -11.51 -1.63
C GLU A 23 -0.14 -10.24 -1.16
N CYS A 24 -0.88 -9.40 -0.45
CA CYS A 24 -0.32 -8.20 0.14
C CYS A 24 -0.95 -7.88 1.49
N ILE A 25 -0.20 -7.13 2.29
CA ILE A 25 -0.68 -6.53 3.52
C ILE A 25 -0.39 -5.04 3.48
N VAL A 26 -1.31 -4.26 4.05
CA VAL A 26 -1.15 -2.82 4.22
C VAL A 26 -0.82 -2.56 5.67
N VAL A 27 0.30 -1.87 5.91
CA VAL A 27 0.77 -1.50 7.25
C VAL A 27 0.59 0.00 7.44
N ASP A 28 -0.06 0.37 8.55
CA ASP A 28 -0.35 1.74 8.95
C ASP A 28 -1.08 2.56 7.84
N PRO A 29 -2.35 2.23 7.53
CA PRO A 29 -3.09 2.88 6.44
C PRO A 29 -3.48 4.32 6.81
N GLY A 30 -2.55 5.25 6.64
CA GLY A 30 -2.73 6.70 6.75
C GLY A 30 -2.94 7.41 5.41
N THR A 31 -2.50 6.81 4.30
CA THR A 31 -2.81 7.27 2.93
C THR A 31 -4.28 6.96 2.58
N PRO A 32 -5.00 7.81 1.82
CA PRO A 32 -6.36 7.52 1.38
C PRO A 32 -6.52 6.15 0.71
N SER A 33 -7.59 5.43 1.06
CA SER A 33 -7.84 4.06 0.59
C SER A 33 -7.80 3.91 -0.94
N ARG A 34 -8.29 4.90 -1.69
CA ARG A 34 -8.22 4.90 -3.15
C ARG A 34 -6.78 4.81 -3.68
N ILE A 35 -5.84 5.53 -3.08
CA ILE A 35 -4.42 5.50 -3.48
C ILE A 35 -3.81 4.14 -3.14
N ILE A 36 -4.21 3.55 -2.00
CA ILE A 36 -3.77 2.21 -1.60
C ILE A 36 -4.26 1.18 -2.63
N MET A 37 -5.54 1.21 -3.01
CA MET A 37 -6.12 0.33 -4.02
C MET A 37 -5.48 0.49 -5.40
N ASP A 38 -5.30 1.73 -5.86
CA ASP A 38 -4.63 2.03 -7.13
C ASP A 38 -3.19 1.47 -7.13
N ALA A 39 -2.48 1.58 -6.00
CA ALA A 39 -1.14 1.06 -5.85
C ALA A 39 -1.08 -0.48 -5.83
N THR A 40 -2.07 -1.17 -5.27
CA THR A 40 -2.16 -2.63 -5.32
C THR A 40 -2.55 -3.16 -6.68
N ASP A 41 -3.47 -2.48 -7.39
CA ASP A 41 -3.86 -2.84 -8.75
C ASP A 41 -2.68 -2.72 -9.73
N GLN A 42 -1.88 -1.65 -9.62
CA GLN A 42 -0.65 -1.47 -10.40
C GLN A 42 0.39 -2.58 -10.17
N LEU A 43 0.35 -3.23 -9.00
CA LEU A 43 1.24 -4.33 -8.65
C LEU A 43 0.62 -5.70 -9.02
N GLY A 44 -0.60 -5.74 -9.57
CA GLY A 44 -1.33 -6.97 -9.86
C GLY A 44 -1.77 -7.74 -8.61
N LEU A 45 -1.87 -7.04 -7.47
CA LEU A 45 -2.20 -7.59 -6.16
C LEU A 45 -3.69 -7.36 -5.85
N LYS A 46 -4.25 -8.22 -5.02
CA LYS A 46 -5.58 -8.01 -4.42
C LYS A 46 -5.42 -7.85 -2.92
N ILE A 47 -6.14 -6.88 -2.35
CA ILE A 47 -6.34 -6.71 -0.89
C ILE A 47 -7.60 -7.48 -0.50
#